data_AF-A0A0E0KMS1-F1
#
_entry.id   AF-A0A0E0KMS1-F1
#
_cell.length_a   1.000
_cell.length_b   1.000
_cell.length_c   1.000
_cell.angle_alpha   90.00
_cell.angle_beta   90.00
_cell.angle_gamma   90.00
#
_symmetry.space_group_name_H-M   'P 1'
#
loop_
_entity.id
_entity.type
_entity.pdbx_description
1 polymer ?
#
loop_
_entity_poly.entity_id
_entity_poly.type
_entity_poly.pdbx_seq_one_letter_code
_entity_poly.pdbx_strand_id
1 'polypeptide(L)'
;MVYNELACKHKLSFPGEFLTTISGYHDGNVVRSLMFKSNTNRIIGPYGMSSTSSLMPFNCSVDGGKGAIVGFSGRSDRYLNSLEIYVAVLCPAGDFFDAMEEQGLVAYRTSRLMAKYALHG
;
A
#
# COMPACT_ATOMS: atom_id res chain seq x y z
N MET A 1 -11.79 -1.44 -32.49
CA MET A 1 -11.25 -0.22 -31.85
C MET A 1 -10.39 -0.68 -30.69
N VAL A 2 -9.06 -0.60 -30.84
CA VAL A 2 -8.12 -0.96 -29.79
C VAL A 2 -8.03 0.26 -28.87
N TYR A 3 -8.62 0.18 -27.67
CA TYR A 3 -8.33 1.16 -26.63
C TYR A 3 -6.86 0.96 -26.26
N ASN A 4 -5.98 1.83 -26.75
CA ASN A 4 -4.63 1.91 -26.25
C ASN A 4 -4.73 2.28 -24.77
N GLU A 5 -4.55 1.29 -23.89
CA GLU A 5 -4.29 1.54 -22.48
C GLU A 5 -3.04 2.43 -22.40
N LEU A 6 -3.24 3.70 -22.05
CA LEU A 6 -2.17 4.52 -21.48
C LEU A 6 -1.87 3.96 -20.07
N ALA A 7 -1.39 2.73 -20.01
CA ALA A 7 -1.02 2.09 -18.75
C ALA A 7 0.23 2.81 -18.23
N CYS A 8 0.03 3.69 -17.25
CA CYS A 8 1.14 4.32 -16.56
C CYS A 8 1.83 3.27 -15.69
N LYS A 9 2.93 2.70 -16.20
CA LYS A 9 3.67 1.62 -15.56
C LYS A 9 4.92 2.16 -14.89
N HIS A 10 5.07 1.87 -13.60
CA HIS A 10 6.28 2.18 -12.84
C HIS A 10 6.92 0.90 -12.35
N LYS A 11 8.20 0.71 -12.69
CA LYS A 11 9.01 -0.36 -12.12
C LYS A 11 9.71 0.16 -10.87
N LEU A 12 9.69 -0.64 -9.81
CA LEU A 12 10.50 -0.43 -8.62
C LEU A 12 11.82 -1.17 -8.77
N SER A 13 12.88 -0.57 -8.24
CA SER A 13 14.22 -1.16 -8.20
C SER A 13 14.37 -2.15 -7.04
N PHE A 14 13.52 -3.19 -7.01
CA PHE A 14 13.60 -4.25 -6.00
C PHE A 14 14.95 -5.00 -6.06
N PRO A 15 15.59 -5.34 -4.92
CA PRO A 15 15.11 -5.20 -3.54
C PRO A 15 15.36 -3.83 -2.87
N GLY A 16 16.05 -2.90 -3.54
CA GLY A 16 16.43 -1.60 -2.95
C GLY A 16 15.29 -0.58 -2.85
N GLU A 17 14.23 -0.74 -3.63
CA GLU A 17 13.07 0.15 -3.66
C GLU A 17 11.77 -0.64 -3.49
N PHE A 18 10.97 -0.25 -2.51
CA PHE A 18 9.66 -0.82 -2.18
C PHE A 18 8.70 0.26 -1.68
N LEU A 19 7.40 -0.01 -1.78
CA LEU A 19 6.37 0.94 -1.38
C LEU A 19 6.22 1.00 0.14
N THR A 20 6.07 2.21 0.67
CA THR A 20 5.89 2.48 2.11
C THR A 20 4.62 3.26 2.40
N THR A 21 4.13 4.03 1.44
CA THR A 21 2.91 4.83 1.64
C THR A 21 1.98 4.68 0.46
N ILE A 22 0.69 4.61 0.76
CA ILE A 22 -0.38 4.83 -0.19
C ILE A 22 -1.23 6.00 0.32
N SER A 23 -1.58 6.91 -0.57
CA SER A 23 -2.47 8.03 -0.26
C SER A 23 -3.38 8.32 -1.44
N GLY A 24 -4.43 9.08 -1.21
CA GLY A 24 -5.38 9.37 -2.26
C GLY A 24 -6.65 10.03 -1.77
N TYR A 25 -7.67 9.95 -2.61
CA TYR A 25 -8.99 10.51 -2.33
C TYR A 25 -10.09 9.51 -2.70
N HIS A 26 -11.17 9.50 -1.93
CA HIS A 26 -12.39 8.75 -2.23
C HIS A 26 -13.64 9.60 -2.03
N ASP A 27 -14.76 9.20 -2.63
CA ASP A 27 -16.08 9.84 -2.42
C ASP A 27 -16.97 9.05 -1.44
N GLY A 28 -16.41 8.03 -0.78
CA GLY A 28 -17.11 7.13 0.12
C GLY A 28 -17.54 5.81 -0.52
N ASN A 29 -17.58 5.74 -1.86
CA ASN A 29 -17.94 4.53 -2.60
C ASN A 29 -16.89 4.08 -3.63
N VAL A 30 -16.08 5.03 -4.12
CA VAL A 30 -15.07 4.83 -5.16
C VAL A 30 -13.78 5.52 -4.77
N VAL A 31 -12.66 4.81 -4.97
CA VAL A 31 -11.31 5.37 -4.93
C VAL A 31 -11.11 6.23 -6.18
N ARG A 32 -10.98 7.54 -5.98
CA ARG A 32 -10.91 8.55 -7.06
C ARG A 32 -9.50 8.89 -7.47
N SER A 33 -8.55 8.79 -6.54
CA SER A 33 -7.14 8.84 -6.88
C SER A 33 -6.25 8.05 -5.95
N LEU A 34 -5.09 7.66 -6.49
CA LEU A 34 -4.03 6.93 -5.79
C LEU A 34 -2.67 7.58 -6.06
N MET A 35 -1.88 7.69 -5.00
CA MET A 35 -0.47 8.08 -5.02
C MET A 35 0.29 7.10 -4.13
N PHE A 36 1.49 6.72 -4.57
CA PHE A 36 2.38 5.86 -3.82
C PHE A 36 3.69 6.58 -3.53
N LYS A 37 4.27 6.27 -2.38
CA LYS A 37 5.63 6.68 -2.00
C LYS A 37 6.46 5.44 -1.72
N SER A 38 7.71 5.44 -2.18
CA SER A 38 8.68 4.40 -1.84
C SER A 38 9.57 4.80 -0.65
N ASN A 39 10.32 3.83 -0.12
CA ASN A 39 11.36 4.04 0.89
C ASN A 39 12.48 5.00 0.43
N THR A 40 12.62 5.25 -0.88
CA THR A 40 13.57 6.22 -1.44
C THR A 40 12.97 7.62 -1.60
N ASN A 41 11.77 7.85 -1.05
CA ASN A 41 10.96 9.07 -1.21
C ASN A 41 10.50 9.33 -2.66
N ARG A 42 10.59 8.35 -3.56
CA ARG A 42 10.04 8.49 -4.92
C ARG A 42 8.52 8.51 -4.85
N ILE A 43 7.91 9.49 -5.51
CA ILE A 43 6.46 9.61 -5.67
C ILE A 43 6.03 9.00 -7.01
N ILE A 44 4.97 8.20 -6.99
CA ILE A 44 4.39 7.52 -8.14
C ILE A 44 2.89 7.87 -8.18
N GLY A 45 2.43 8.46 -9.29
CA GLY A 45 1.10 9.07 -9.41
C GLY A 45 1.14 10.61 -9.29
N PRO A 46 0.01 11.28 -9.01
CA PRO A 46 -1.29 10.68 -8.72
C PRO A 46 -1.93 10.05 -9.97
N TYR A 47 -2.66 8.96 -9.77
CA TYR A 47 -3.54 8.37 -10.77
C TYR A 47 -4.98 8.71 -10.45
N GLY A 48 -5.72 9.23 -11.43
CA GLY A 48 -7.10 9.68 -11.24
C GLY A 48 -7.20 11.18 -10.90
N MET A 49 -8.34 11.59 -10.35
CA MET A 49 -8.66 12.99 -10.10
C MET A 49 -8.31 13.38 -8.66
N SER A 50 -7.52 14.45 -8.50
CA SER A 50 -7.12 15.01 -7.22
C SER A 50 -8.16 15.98 -6.64
N SER A 51 -8.16 16.09 -5.31
CA SER A 51 -8.85 17.04 -4.43
C SER A 51 -9.91 17.97 -5.07
N THR A 52 -11.18 17.63 -4.84
CA THR A 52 -12.30 18.59 -4.89
C THR A 52 -12.93 18.65 -3.50
N SER A 53 -13.77 19.66 -3.22
CA SER A 53 -14.43 19.82 -1.93
C SER A 53 -15.33 18.62 -1.52
N SER A 54 -15.70 17.76 -2.47
CA SER A 54 -16.53 16.58 -2.25
C SER A 54 -15.75 15.29 -2.01
N LEU A 55 -14.41 15.31 -2.09
CA LEU A 55 -13.59 14.11 -1.91
C LEU A 55 -12.92 14.09 -0.53
N MET A 56 -12.93 12.94 0.12
CA MET A 56 -12.26 12.70 1.40
C MET A 56 -10.84 12.15 1.16
N PRO A 57 -9.80 12.76 1.76
CA PRO A 57 -8.45 12.25 1.65
C PRO A 57 -8.25 11.01 2.52
N PHE A 58 -7.33 10.14 2.10
CA PHE A 58 -6.77 9.09 2.95
C PHE A 58 -5.25 9.02 2.79
N ASN A 59 -4.59 8.54 3.85
CA ASN A 59 -3.15 8.29 3.86
C ASN A 59 -2.88 7.12 4.79
N CYS A 60 -2.22 6.09 4.27
CA CYS A 60 -1.75 4.95 5.04
C CYS A 60 -0.24 4.84 4.83
N SER A 61 0.53 5.02 5.90
CA SER A 61 1.99 4.97 5.84
C SER A 61 2.53 3.93 6.80
N VAL A 62 3.32 3.00 6.29
CA VAL A 62 4.08 2.04 7.11
C VAL A 62 5.38 2.67 7.65
N ASP A 63 5.42 4.01 7.67
CA ASP A 63 6.62 4.83 7.88
C ASP A 63 7.26 4.61 9.26
N GLY A 64 8.59 4.72 9.25
CA GLY A 64 9.51 4.27 10.30
C GLY A 64 10.63 3.38 9.75
N GLY A 65 10.58 3.02 8.46
CA GLY A 65 11.55 2.13 7.81
C GLY A 65 11.44 0.67 8.24
N LYS A 66 10.39 0.32 8.99
CA LYS A 66 10.22 -0.99 9.62
C LYS A 66 9.32 -1.95 8.83
N GLY A 67 8.73 -1.51 7.71
CA GLY A 67 7.83 -2.34 6.91
C GLY A 67 7.79 -1.96 5.43
N ALA A 68 7.14 -2.82 4.64
CA ALA A 68 6.90 -2.63 3.21
C ALA A 68 5.47 -3.03 2.87
N ILE A 69 4.85 -2.32 1.94
CA ILE A 69 3.63 -2.77 1.29
C ILE A 69 4.00 -3.88 0.31
N VAL A 70 3.49 -5.09 0.55
CA VAL A 70 3.84 -6.32 -0.20
C VAL A 70 2.69 -6.89 -1.01
N GLY A 71 1.49 -6.33 -0.86
CA GLY A 71 0.34 -6.78 -1.62
C GLY A 71 -0.85 -5.85 -1.46
N PHE A 72 -1.87 -6.12 -2.27
CA PHE A 72 -3.13 -5.40 -2.28
C PHE A 72 -4.29 -6.39 -2.36
N SER A 73 -5.40 -6.07 -1.72
CA SER A 73 -6.71 -6.71 -1.90
C SER A 73 -7.75 -5.61 -2.14
N GLY A 74 -8.91 -5.94 -2.69
CA GLY A 74 -9.94 -4.93 -2.91
C GLY A 74 -11.18 -5.47 -3.59
N ARG A 75 -12.12 -4.54 -3.82
CA ARG A 75 -13.34 -4.79 -4.58
C ARG A 75 -13.39 -3.82 -5.75
N SER A 76 -13.68 -4.34 -6.92
CA SER A 76 -13.94 -3.53 -8.11
C SER A 76 -15.16 -4.00 -8.87
N ASP A 77 -15.85 -3.03 -9.46
CA ASP A 77 -16.87 -3.24 -10.48
C ASP A 77 -16.45 -2.51 -11.78
N ARG A 78 -17.20 -1.50 -12.20
CA ARG A 78 -16.78 -0.51 -13.18
C ARG A 78 -15.64 0.37 -12.67
N TYR A 79 -15.50 0.52 -11.35
CA TYR A 79 -14.45 1.32 -10.70
C TYR A 79 -13.80 0.54 -9.54
N LEU A 80 -12.72 1.09 -8.98
CA LEU A 80 -12.13 0.57 -7.74
C LEU A 80 -12.94 1.09 -6.55
N ASN A 81 -13.71 0.22 -5.90
CA ASN A 81 -14.59 0.60 -4.79
C ASN A 81 -13.86 0.60 -3.45
N SER A 82 -13.01 -0.40 -3.22
CA SER A 82 -12.21 -0.51 -2.00
C SER A 82 -10.82 -1.08 -2.30
N LEU A 83 -9.85 -0.66 -1.49
CA LEU A 83 -8.46 -1.09 -1.57
C LEU A 83 -7.92 -1.29 -0.16
N GLU A 84 -7.34 -2.45 0.07
CA GLU A 84 -6.65 -2.86 1.28
C GLU A 84 -5.18 -3.13 0.95
N ILE A 85 -4.29 -2.86 1.90
CA ILE A 85 -2.84 -3.12 1.77
C ILE A 85 -2.41 -4.27 2.68
N TYR A 86 -1.51 -5.11 2.18
CA TYR A 86 -0.78 -6.07 2.99
C TYR A 86 0.61 -5.51 3.29
N VAL A 87 0.99 -5.57 4.57
CA VAL A 87 2.26 -5.02 5.06
C VAL A 87 3.13 -6.15 5.59
N ALA A 88 4.38 -6.22 5.12
CA ALA A 88 5.40 -7.05 5.72
C ALA A 88 6.26 -6.23 6.69
N VAL A 89 6.56 -6.81 7.85
CA VAL A 89 7.47 -6.20 8.83
C VAL A 89 8.89 -6.56 8.47
N LEU A 90 9.69 -5.57 8.08
CA LEU A 90 11.10 -5.73 7.73
C LEU A 90 12.00 -5.70 8.96
N CYS A 91 11.62 -4.92 9.99
CA CYS A 91 12.33 -4.82 11.25
C CYS A 91 11.34 -4.90 12.43
N PRO A 92 11.08 -6.09 13.01
CA PRO A 92 10.09 -6.27 14.08
C PRO A 92 10.56 -5.75 15.45
N ALA A 93 11.36 -4.69 15.49
CA ALA A 93 11.84 -4.10 16.74
C ALA A 93 10.85 -3.04 17.28
N GLY A 94 10.36 -3.27 18.50
CA GLY A 94 9.60 -2.31 19.30
C GLY A 94 8.12 -2.14 18.90
N ASP A 95 7.67 -0.90 19.01
CA ASP A 95 6.32 -0.30 18.85
C ASP A 95 5.65 -0.41 17.47
N PHE A 96 6.19 -1.19 16.52
CA PHE A 96 5.67 -1.21 15.14
C PHE A 96 4.20 -1.62 15.07
N PHE A 97 3.81 -2.67 15.82
CA PHE A 97 2.42 -3.15 15.82
C PHE A 97 1.48 -2.13 16.46
N ASP A 98 1.91 -1.48 17.54
CA ASP A 98 1.14 -0.42 18.22
C ASP A 98 0.92 0.78 17.27
N ALA A 99 1.96 1.20 16.55
CA ALA A 99 1.87 2.28 15.57
C ALA A 99 0.96 1.95 14.37
N MET A 100 0.87 0.69 13.96
CA MET A 100 -0.05 0.27 12.90
C MET A 100 -1.51 0.25 13.40
N GLU A 101 -1.74 -0.17 14.65
CA GLU A 101 -3.07 -0.17 15.27
C GLU A 101 -3.61 1.25 15.44
N GLU A 102 -2.77 2.22 15.83
CA GLU A 102 -3.14 3.64 15.89
C GLU A 102 -3.60 4.21 14.53
N GLN A 103 -3.10 3.65 13.42
CA GLN A 103 -3.52 4.02 12.07
C GLN A 103 -4.73 3.23 11.56
N GLY A 104 -5.31 2.36 12.39
CA GLY A 104 -6.44 1.50 12.01
C GLY A 104 -6.04 0.35 11.08
N LEU A 105 -4.76 -0.03 11.03
CA LEU A 105 -4.24 -1.12 10.20
C LEU A 105 -4.08 -2.40 11.02
N VAL A 106 -4.54 -3.53 10.48
CA VAL A 106 -4.35 -4.86 11.09
C VAL A 106 -3.05 -5.48 10.55
N ALA A 107 -2.04 -5.60 11.40
CA ALA A 107 -0.77 -6.24 11.07
C ALA A 107 -0.71 -7.69 11.57
N TYR A 108 -0.47 -8.65 10.68
CA TYR A 108 -0.36 -10.07 11.04
C TYR A 108 1.09 -10.44 11.35
N ARG A 109 1.33 -10.98 12.54
CA ARG A 109 2.60 -11.63 12.88
C ARG A 109 2.58 -13.06 12.33
N THR A 110 3.36 -13.34 11.28
CA THR A 110 3.66 -14.75 10.98
C THR A 110 4.36 -15.37 12.17
N SER A 111 3.79 -16.45 12.70
CA SER A 111 4.32 -17.13 13.88
C SER A 111 5.69 -17.74 13.55
N ARG A 112 6.62 -17.70 14.52
CA ARG A 112 7.96 -18.32 14.41
C ARG A 112 7.93 -19.80 13.98
N LEU A 113 6.78 -20.47 14.06
CA LEU A 113 6.62 -21.85 13.63
C LEU A 113 6.79 -22.05 12.12
N MET A 114 6.40 -21.09 11.26
CA MET A 114 6.48 -21.29 9.80
C MET A 114 7.90 -21.12 9.24
N ALA A 115 8.77 -20.35 9.92
CA ALA A 115 10.16 -20.17 9.51
C ALA A 115 11.02 -21.45 9.71
N LYS A 116 10.61 -22.37 10.60
CA LYS A 116 11.32 -23.65 10.78
C LYS A 116 11.13 -24.64 9.64
N TYR A 117 9.99 -24.58 8.93
CA TYR A 117 9.69 -25.53 7.85
C TYR A 117 10.27 -25.12 6.48
N ALA A 118 10.75 -23.88 6.33
CA ALA A 118 11.33 -23.38 5.08
C ALA A 118 12.87 -23.57 4.99
N LEU A 119 13.53 -24.00 6.07
CA LEU A 119 14.99 -24.17 6.12
C LEU A 119 15.45 -25.63 5.94
N HIS A 120 14.52 -26.57 5.78
CA HIS A 120 14.81 -28.01 5.56
C HIS A 120 14.00 -28.56 4.38
N GLY A 121 14.10 -27.89 3.23
CA GLY A 121 13.64 -28.38 1.92
C GLY A 121 14.78 -28.35 0.92
#